data_AF-A0A966XFE7-F1
#
_entry.id   AF-A0A966XFE7-F1
#
_cell.length_a   1.000
_cell.length_b   1.000
_cell.length_c   1.000
_cell.angle_alpha   90.00
_cell.angle_beta   90.00
_cell.angle_gamma   90.00
#
_symmetry.space_group_name_H-M   'P 1'
#
loop_
_entity.id
_entity.type
_entity.pdbx_description
1 polymer ?
#
loop_
_entity_poly.entity_id
_entity_poly.type
_entity_poly.pdbx_seq_one_letter_code
_entity_poly.pdbx_strand_id
1 'polypeptide(L)'
;MIGFALLISGSFPIGTVISRQIDPVALTFMRFVLAASILGVSLFLRGKMQRQYFKKPWRFILLGACFSFYFVFMFEALKTASPVATSSIFTLLPFLALFLDFLIFR
;
A
#
# COMPACT_ATOMS: atom_id res chain seq x y z
N MET A 1 -6.21 9.51 14.29
CA MET A 1 -4.78 9.12 14.27
C MET A 1 -4.51 7.82 15.03
N ILE A 2 -4.87 7.71 16.32
CA ILE A 2 -4.59 6.50 17.12
C ILE A 2 -5.22 5.22 16.54
N GLY A 3 -6.51 5.23 16.18
CA GLY A 3 -7.15 4.05 15.58
C GLY A 3 -6.53 3.60 14.25
N PHE A 4 -6.14 4.56 13.41
CA PHE A 4 -5.42 4.30 12.16
C PHE A 4 -4.04 3.68 12.41
N ALA A 5 -3.29 4.22 13.37
CA ALA A 5 -1.98 3.69 13.76
C ALA A 5 -2.09 2.27 14.35
N LEU A 6 -3.12 2.00 15.17
CA LEU A 6 -3.38 0.66 15.71
C LEU A 6 -3.71 -0.34 14.61
N LEU A 7 -4.57 0.01 13.67
CA LEU A 7 -4.94 -0.86 12.54
C LEU A 7 -3.74 -1.18 11.65
N ILE A 8 -2.88 -0.18 11.38
CA ILE A 8 -1.69 -0.38 10.56
C ILE A 8 -0.64 -1.20 11.31
N SER A 9 -0.31 -0.81 12.54
CA SER A 9 0.71 -1.50 13.35
C SER A 9 0.32 -2.96 13.64
N GLY A 10 -0.94 -3.19 14.01
CA GLY A 10 -1.47 -4.54 14.27
C GLY A 10 -1.52 -5.45 13.02
N SER A 11 -1.45 -4.88 11.82
CA SER A 11 -1.42 -5.64 10.56
C SER A 11 -0.06 -6.31 10.31
N PHE A 12 1.06 -5.78 10.81
CA PHE A 12 2.40 -6.31 10.53
C PHE A 12 2.67 -7.70 11.13
N PRO A 13 2.33 -7.99 12.41
CA PRO A 13 2.46 -9.33 12.97
C PRO A 13 1.66 -10.38 12.18
N ILE A 14 0.42 -10.05 11.83
CA ILE A 14 -0.46 -10.91 11.02
C ILE A 14 0.14 -11.09 9.61
N GLY A 15 0.62 -10.01 9.01
CA GLY A 15 1.26 -10.02 7.70
C GLY A 15 2.49 -10.91 7.64
N THR A 16 3.26 -11.01 8.74
CA THR A 16 4.46 -11.86 8.82
C THR A 16 4.12 -13.35 8.85
N VAL A 17 3.04 -13.73 9.54
CA VAL A 17 2.57 -15.12 9.56
C VAL A 17 2.09 -15.53 8.17
N ILE A 18 1.31 -14.66 7.52
CA ILE A 18 0.73 -14.94 6.20
C ILE A 18 1.80 -14.93 5.10
N SER A 19 2.77 -14.01 5.14
CA SER A 19 3.82 -13.90 4.11
C SER A 19 4.77 -15.10 4.05
N ARG A 20 4.83 -15.91 5.10
CA ARG A 20 5.58 -17.19 5.11
C ARG A 20 4.82 -18.33 4.43
N GLN A 21 3.50 -18.25 4.36
CA GLN A 21 2.64 -19.30 3.82
C GLN A 21 2.14 -19.02 2.41
N ILE A 22 2.04 -17.73 2.04
CA ILE A 22 1.51 -17.27 0.75
C ILE A 22 2.55 -16.40 0.08
N ASP A 23 2.69 -16.57 -1.24
CA ASP A 23 3.56 -15.72 -2.05
C ASP A 23 3.19 -14.22 -1.90
N PRO A 24 4.17 -13.33 -1.61
CA PRO A 24 3.97 -11.89 -1.49
C PRO A 24 3.26 -11.24 -2.67
N VAL A 25 3.52 -11.71 -3.88
CA VAL A 25 2.88 -11.23 -5.11
C VAL A 25 1.40 -11.59 -5.09
N ALA A 26 1.05 -12.83 -4.75
CA ALA A 26 -0.33 -13.28 -4.66
C ALA A 26 -1.10 -12.52 -3.56
N LEU A 27 -0.48 -12.31 -2.40
CA LEU A 27 -1.07 -11.57 -1.28
C LEU A 27 -1.31 -10.09 -1.65
N THR A 28 -0.36 -9.48 -2.32
CA THR A 28 -0.46 -8.09 -2.79
C THR A 28 -1.51 -7.94 -3.88
N PHE A 29 -1.57 -8.88 -4.83
CA PHE A 29 -2.59 -8.92 -5.86
C PHE A 29 -4.00 -8.98 -5.27
N MET A 30 -4.26 -9.92 -4.36
CA MET A 30 -5.56 -10.06 -3.70
C MET A 30 -5.95 -8.80 -2.91
N ARG A 31 -4.98 -8.16 -2.23
CA ARG A 31 -5.21 -6.88 -1.54
C ARG A 31 -5.66 -5.79 -2.51
N PHE A 32 -4.97 -5.63 -3.65
CA PHE A 32 -5.33 -4.60 -4.62
C PHE A 32 -6.65 -4.89 -5.34
N VAL A 33 -6.95 -6.15 -5.65
CA VAL A 33 -8.26 -6.54 -6.22
C VAL A 33 -9.37 -6.19 -5.24
N LEU A 34 -9.24 -6.59 -3.97
CA LEU A 34 -10.25 -6.33 -2.95
C LEU A 34 -10.43 -4.83 -2.71
N ALA A 35 -9.33 -4.06 -2.62
CA ALA A 35 -9.38 -2.61 -2.48
C ALA A 35 -10.05 -1.93 -3.70
N ALA A 36 -9.69 -2.35 -4.91
CA ALA A 36 -10.26 -1.82 -6.15
C ALA A 36 -11.75 -2.14 -6.27
N SER A 37 -12.19 -3.35 -5.89
CA SER A 37 -13.60 -3.73 -5.88
C SER A 37 -14.40 -2.91 -4.85
N ILE A 38 -13.92 -2.78 -3.62
CA ILE A 38 -14.61 -2.01 -2.57
C ILE A 38 -14.72 -0.53 -2.96
N LEU A 39 -13.61 0.08 -3.39
CA LEU A 39 -13.60 1.48 -3.81
C LEU A 39 -14.45 1.68 -5.08
N GLY A 40 -14.37 0.75 -6.05
CA GLY A 40 -15.15 0.78 -7.28
C GLY A 40 -16.66 0.74 -7.01
N VAL A 41 -17.12 -0.17 -6.15
CA VAL A 41 -18.52 -0.27 -5.74
C VAL A 41 -18.96 1.01 -5.01
N SER A 42 -18.15 1.50 -4.07
CA SER A 42 -18.45 2.74 -3.34
C SER A 42 -18.57 3.96 -4.26
N LEU A 43 -17.68 4.09 -5.25
CA LEU A 43 -17.73 5.16 -6.25
C LEU A 43 -18.94 5.04 -7.17
N PHE A 44 -19.30 3.82 -7.56
CA PHE A 44 -20.48 3.54 -8.37
C PHE A 44 -21.77 3.94 -7.64
N LEU A 45 -21.93 3.51 -6.39
CA LEU A 45 -23.09 3.84 -5.55
C LEU A 45 -23.24 5.36 -5.29
N ARG A 46 -22.12 6.09 -5.27
CA ARG A 46 -22.12 7.55 -5.07
C ARG A 46 -22.31 8.35 -6.36
N GLY A 47 -22.40 7.70 -7.53
CA GLY A 47 -22.53 8.36 -8.83
C GLY A 47 -21.33 9.24 -9.21
N LYS A 48 -20.16 9.07 -8.55
CA LYS A 48 -18.97 9.92 -8.75
C LYS A 48 -18.05 9.42 -9.88
N MET A 49 -18.50 8.45 -10.66
CA MET A 49 -17.73 7.85 -11.75
C MET A 49 -17.73 8.79 -12.97
N GLN A 50 -16.78 9.72 -13.03
CA GLN A 50 -16.67 10.66 -14.15
C GLN A 50 -15.76 10.09 -15.25
N ARG A 51 -16.22 10.14 -16.51
CA ARG A 51 -15.43 9.70 -17.69
C ARG A 51 -14.09 10.42 -17.84
N GLN A 52 -13.95 11.62 -17.29
CA GLN A 52 -12.70 12.39 -17.35
C GLN A 52 -11.52 11.68 -16.66
N TYR A 53 -11.78 10.85 -15.65
CA TYR A 53 -10.73 10.12 -14.95
C TYR A 53 -10.07 9.06 -15.85
N PHE A 54 -10.77 8.55 -16.86
CA PHE A 54 -10.23 7.55 -17.78
C PHE A 54 -9.39 8.14 -18.92
N LYS A 55 -9.27 9.47 -19.04
CA LYS A 55 -8.50 10.11 -20.13
C LYS A 55 -6.98 9.92 -20.02
N LYS A 56 -6.44 9.71 -18.81
CA LYS A 56 -5.00 9.54 -18.57
C LYS A 56 -4.72 8.28 -17.74
N PRO A 57 -5.00 7.08 -18.29
CA PRO A 57 -4.92 5.82 -17.55
C PRO A 57 -3.50 5.49 -17.08
N TRP A 58 -2.48 5.94 -17.81
CA TRP A 58 -1.07 5.70 -17.50
C TRP A 58 -0.67 6.17 -16.09
N ARG A 59 -1.29 7.24 -15.58
CA ARG A 59 -1.01 7.76 -14.23
C ARG A 59 -1.38 6.73 -13.16
N PHE A 60 -2.51 6.05 -13.34
CA PHE A 60 -2.97 5.01 -12.42
C PHE A 60 -2.13 3.74 -12.53
N ILE A 61 -1.68 3.40 -13.75
CA ILE A 61 -0.75 2.28 -13.95
C ILE A 61 0.57 2.55 -13.24
N LEU A 62 1.15 3.74 -13.40
CA LEU A 62 2.43 4.09 -12.76
C LEU A 62 2.31 4.11 -11.23
N LEU A 63 1.26 4.76 -10.70
CA LEU A 63 0.98 4.75 -9.26
C LEU A 63 0.77 3.32 -8.73
N GLY A 64 -0.08 2.54 -9.41
CA GLY A 64 -0.36 1.16 -9.04
C GLY A 64 0.89 0.28 -9.08
N ALA A 65 1.75 0.45 -10.08
CA ALA A 65 3.02 -0.26 -10.18
C ALA A 65 3.95 0.10 -9.01
N CYS A 66 4.17 1.38 -8.73
CA CYS A 66 4.98 1.82 -7.59
C CYS A 66 4.47 1.25 -6.25
N PHE A 67 3.15 1.32 -6.02
CA PHE A 67 2.54 0.76 -4.82
C PHE A 67 2.67 -0.76 -4.76
N SER A 68 2.47 -1.47 -5.88
CA SER A 68 2.61 -2.92 -5.95
C SER A 68 4.03 -3.36 -5.64
N PHE A 69 5.04 -2.74 -6.26
CA PHE A 69 6.44 -3.00 -5.96
C PHE A 69 6.73 -2.80 -4.48
N TYR A 70 6.33 -1.66 -3.91
CA TYR A 70 6.52 -1.38 -2.49
C TYR A 70 5.92 -2.48 -1.59
N PHE A 71 4.68 -2.90 -1.82
CA PHE A 71 4.05 -3.93 -0.98
C PHE A 71 4.68 -5.31 -1.16
N VAL A 72 5.04 -5.71 -2.38
CA VAL A 72 5.73 -6.99 -2.63
C VAL A 72 7.08 -7.00 -1.91
N PHE A 73 7.88 -5.94 -2.06
CA PHE A 73 9.17 -5.83 -1.37
C PHE A 73 9.01 -5.76 0.16
N MET A 74 7.99 -5.08 0.68
CA MET A 74 7.68 -5.08 2.10
C MET A 74 7.41 -6.50 2.62
N PHE A 75 6.62 -7.28 1.89
CA PHE A 75 6.28 -8.65 2.30
C PHE A 75 7.45 -9.62 2.17
N GLU A 76 8.29 -9.45 1.15
CA GLU A 76 9.57 -10.13 1.05
C GLU A 76 10.50 -9.77 2.22
N ALA A 77 10.58 -8.49 2.60
CA ALA A 77 11.35 -8.06 3.76
C ALA A 77 10.81 -8.68 5.06
N LEU A 78 9.50 -8.89 5.20
CA LEU A 78 8.92 -9.58 6.35
C LEU A 78 9.27 -11.07 6.43
N LYS A 79 9.71 -11.70 5.32
CA LYS A 79 10.22 -13.08 5.36
C LYS A 79 11.62 -13.13 5.99
N THR A 80 12.43 -12.10 5.80
CA THR A 80 13.85 -12.07 6.20
C THR A 80 14.11 -11.29 7.50
N ALA A 81 13.36 -10.22 7.74
CA ALA A 81 13.51 -9.34 8.90
C ALA A 81 12.41 -9.57 9.95
N SER A 82 12.67 -9.18 11.20
CA SER A 82 11.66 -9.23 12.24
C SER A 82 10.55 -8.18 11.98
N PRO A 83 9.29 -8.46 12.42
CA PRO A 83 8.20 -7.50 12.29
C PRO A 83 8.52 -6.17 12.98
N VAL A 84 9.23 -6.23 14.12
CA VAL A 84 9.62 -5.06 14.90
C VAL A 84 10.61 -4.20 14.12
N ALA A 85 11.69 -4.78 13.59
CA ALA A 85 12.67 -4.03 12.79
C ALA A 85 12.03 -3.42 11.55
N THR A 86 11.17 -4.18 10.87
CA THR A 86 10.42 -3.68 9.70
C THR A 86 9.51 -2.51 10.10
N SER A 87 8.77 -2.62 11.19
CA SER A 87 7.91 -1.53 11.67
C SER A 87 8.69 -0.26 12.02
N SER A 88 9.89 -0.38 12.58
CA SER A 88 10.77 0.77 12.86
C SER A 88 11.28 1.45 11.60
N ILE A 89 11.58 0.70 10.54
CA ILE A 89 11.94 1.30 9.24
C ILE A 89 10.73 2.05 8.66
N PHE A 90 9.53 1.50 8.81
CA PHE A 90 8.31 2.15 8.32
C PHE A 90 8.00 3.47 9.01
N THR A 91 8.41 3.69 10.27
CA THR A 91 8.23 5.00 10.93
C THR A 91 9.14 6.08 10.35
N LEU A 92 10.13 5.73 9.53
CA LEU A 92 10.97 6.68 8.80
C LEU A 92 10.34 7.16 7.49
N LEU A 93 9.29 6.49 6.99
CA LEU A 93 8.59 6.88 5.76
C LEU A 93 8.11 8.34 5.76
N PRO A 94 7.51 8.88 6.85
CA PRO A 94 7.13 10.28 6.90
C PRO A 94 8.32 11.22 6.73
N PHE A 95 9.47 10.88 7.29
CA PHE A 95 10.69 11.69 7.17
C PHE A 95 11.23 11.65 5.73
N LEU A 96 11.22 10.48 5.11
CA LEU A 96 11.62 10.31 3.71
C LEU A 96 10.68 11.10 2.77
N ALA A 97 9.37 11.07 3.04
CA ALA A 97 8.37 11.84 2.31
C ALA A 97 8.61 13.36 2.45
N LEU A 98 8.90 13.85 3.66
CA LEU A 98 9.26 15.26 3.89
C LEU A 98 10.53 15.67 3.12
N PHE A 99 11.54 14.80 3.10
CA PHE A 99 12.79 15.06 2.39
C PHE A 99 12.59 15.09 0.86
N LEU A 100 11.83 14.13 0.31
CA LEU A 100 11.47 14.11 -1.11
C LEU A 100 10.61 15.30 -1.51
N ASP A 101 9.65 15.70 -0.66
CA ASP A 101 8.81 16.88 -0.87
C ASP A 101 9.66 18.14 -0.96
N PHE A 102 10.59 18.32 -0.02
CA PHE A 102 11.55 19.42 -0.03
C PHE A 102 12.43 19.43 -1.27
N LEU A 103 12.83 18.27 -1.81
CA LEU A 103 13.75 18.20 -2.95
C LEU A 103 13.05 18.37 -4.30
N ILE A 104 11.83 17.86 -4.45
CA ILE A 104 11.09 17.79 -5.72
C ILE A 104 10.10 18.94 -5.88
N PHE A 105 9.46 19.38 -4.79
CA PHE A 105 8.33 20.32 -4.81
C PHE A 105 8.65 21.68 -4.17
N ARG A 106 9.91 21.91 -3.75
CA ARG A 106 10.41 23.28 -3.54
C ARG A 106 10.71 23.99 -4.85
#